data_AF-A0A5C3KKB9-F1
#
_entry.id   AF-A0A5C3KKB9-F1
#
_cell.length_a   1.000
_cell.length_b   1.000
_cell.length_c   1.000
_cell.angle_alpha   90.00
_cell.angle_beta   90.00
_cell.angle_gamma   90.00
#
_symmetry.space_group_name_H-M   'P 1'
#
loop_
_entity.id
_entity.type
_entity.pdbx_description
1 polymer ?
#
loop_
_entity_poly.entity_id
_entity_poly.type
_entity_poly.pdbx_seq_one_letter_code
_entity_poly.pdbx_strand_id
1 'polypeptide(L)'
;MLSKDGIAPDASQTHDNVTVCSACFSSLTHRSVPRFAMANKLYHGYLPDEFCDLTWVEEMACAIYRSTAHVTRLFSPGDPDKQPRQLHGNTCAHEMNIISTANILPCTPADLNGMILLVFISPKAFDPAKSGTLYRVRKCKIWPFLVWLKHHNRLYENMEFDQAVLDLYPDDGSLPGLAEAT
;
A
#
# COMPACT_ATOMS: atom_id res chain seq x y z
N MET A 1 10.87 24.57 2.99
CA MET A 1 10.39 24.67 4.39
C MET A 1 11.01 23.48 5.14
N LEU A 2 11.63 23.71 6.29
CA LEU A 2 12.29 22.69 7.13
C LEU A 2 11.38 22.29 8.28
N SER A 3 11.42 21.01 8.72
CA SER A 3 10.70 20.61 9.93
C SER A 3 11.34 21.27 11.14
N LYS A 4 10.52 21.70 12.11
CA LYS A 4 11.01 22.30 13.36
C LYS A 4 11.86 21.33 14.17
N ASP A 5 11.54 20.04 14.12
CA ASP A 5 12.27 18.99 14.84
C ASP A 5 13.71 18.82 14.35
N GLY A 6 14.00 19.24 13.12
CA GLY A 6 15.33 19.19 12.54
C GLY A 6 16.18 20.44 12.81
N ILE A 7 15.68 21.42 13.56
CA ILE A 7 16.38 22.68 13.84
C ILE A 7 16.71 22.71 15.33
N ALA A 8 18.00 22.66 15.65
CA ALA A 8 18.50 22.81 17.00
C ALA A 8 19.20 24.17 17.13
N PRO A 9 18.80 25.02 18.09
CA PRO A 9 19.52 26.26 18.34
C PRO A 9 20.93 25.94 18.84
N ASP A 10 21.94 26.63 18.29
CA ASP A 10 23.30 26.49 18.80
C ASP A 10 23.43 27.16 20.18
N ALA A 11 24.25 26.58 21.05
CA ALA A 11 24.46 27.08 22.41
C ALA A 11 25.03 28.51 22.45
N SER A 12 25.69 28.94 21.36
CA SER A 12 26.24 30.29 21.18
C SER A 12 25.23 31.32 20.62
N GLN A 13 24.02 30.89 20.21
CA GLN A 13 23.00 31.70 19.52
C GLN A 13 23.46 32.44 18.26
N THR A 14 24.60 32.05 17.66
CA THR A 14 25.13 32.69 16.45
C THR A 14 24.63 32.07 15.14
N HIS A 15 24.21 30.81 15.18
CA HIS A 15 23.67 30.06 14.05
C HIS A 15 22.73 28.95 14.54
N ASP A 16 21.85 28.47 13.69
CA ASP A 16 21.02 27.28 13.96
C ASP A 16 21.63 26.05 13.30
N ASN A 17 21.66 24.93 14.02
CA ASN A 17 22.10 23.65 13.48
C ASN A 17 20.91 22.92 12.85
N VAL A 18 21.05 22.57 11.57
CA VAL A 18 20.02 21.84 10.83
C VAL A 18 20.44 20.38 10.67
N THR A 19 19.68 19.48 11.28
CA THR A 19 19.84 18.03 11.12
C THR A 19 18.93 17.53 10.01
N VAL A 20 19.51 16.86 9.02
CA VAL A 20 18.80 16.25 7.90
C VAL A 20 19.17 14.78 7.77
N CYS A 21 18.26 13.96 7.26
CA CYS A 21 18.58 12.57 6.93
C CYS A 21 19.61 12.51 5.78
N SER A 22 20.28 11.37 5.64
CA SER A 22 21.31 11.16 4.61
C SER A 22 20.80 11.38 3.18
N ALA A 23 19.56 11.00 2.89
CA ALA A 23 18.93 11.21 1.58
C ALA A 23 18.73 12.71 1.27
N CYS A 24 18.20 13.47 2.24
CA CYS A 24 18.05 14.92 2.10
C CYS A 24 19.39 15.63 1.99
N PHE A 25 20.38 15.23 2.80
CA PHE A 25 21.74 15.76 2.71
C PHE A 25 22.33 15.54 1.33
N SER A 26 22.23 14.32 0.79
CA SER A 26 22.69 14.00 -0.57
C SER A 26 22.04 14.91 -1.62
N SER A 27 20.71 15.05 -1.63
CA SER A 27 20.02 15.96 -2.56
C SER A 27 20.49 17.42 -2.41
N LEU A 28 20.67 17.90 -1.18
CA LEU A 28 21.13 19.26 -0.92
C LEU A 28 22.57 19.51 -1.38
N THR A 29 23.48 18.54 -1.20
CA THR A 29 24.86 18.64 -1.72
C THR A 29 24.90 18.75 -3.23
N HIS A 30 23.96 18.12 -3.93
CA HIS A 30 23.78 18.23 -5.38
C HIS A 30 22.95 19.46 -5.81
N ARG A 31 22.65 20.40 -4.89
CA ARG A 31 21.81 21.59 -5.15
C ARG A 31 20.43 21.25 -5.72
N SER A 32 19.88 20.11 -5.32
CA SER A 32 18.57 19.61 -5.75
C SER A 32 17.56 19.62 -4.59
N VAL A 33 16.27 19.74 -4.92
CA VAL A 33 15.20 19.64 -3.92
C VAL A 33 15.05 18.17 -3.50
N PRO A 34 15.15 17.83 -2.19
CA PRO A 34 14.92 16.47 -1.73
C PRO A 34 13.56 15.93 -2.18
N ARG A 35 13.50 14.64 -2.54
CA ARG A 35 12.29 14.00 -3.08
C ARG A 35 11.05 14.23 -2.22
N PHE A 36 11.16 14.08 -0.90
CA PHE A 36 10.05 14.21 0.06
C PHE A 36 10.03 15.56 0.79
N ALA A 37 10.52 16.63 0.15
CA ALA A 37 10.57 17.93 0.78
C ALA A 37 9.16 18.53 0.96
N MET A 38 8.96 19.32 2.01
CA MET A 38 7.72 20.13 2.10
C MET A 38 7.60 21.13 0.95
N ALA A 39 8.73 21.57 0.37
CA ALA A 39 8.78 22.54 -0.72
C ALA A 39 8.12 22.05 -2.02
N ASN A 40 8.14 20.74 -2.29
CA ASN A 40 7.50 20.15 -3.48
C ASN A 40 6.17 19.44 -3.16
N LYS A 41 5.64 19.62 -1.93
CA LYS A 41 4.39 19.01 -1.45
C LYS A 41 4.41 17.46 -1.45
N LEU A 42 5.60 16.85 -1.36
CA LEU A 42 5.78 15.39 -1.28
C LEU A 42 6.17 14.93 0.14
N TYR A 43 5.94 15.75 1.16
CA TYR A 43 6.10 15.32 2.55
C TYR A 43 4.84 14.57 2.98
N HIS A 44 4.99 13.31 3.38
CA HIS A 44 3.87 12.41 3.71
C HIS A 44 3.70 12.16 5.22
N GLY A 45 4.54 12.75 6.07
CA GLY A 45 4.47 12.55 7.53
C GLY A 45 5.02 11.19 7.99
N TYR A 46 4.66 10.81 9.21
CA TYR A 46 4.96 9.52 9.79
C TYR A 46 3.70 8.68 9.91
N LEU A 47 3.80 7.42 9.54
CA LEU A 47 2.75 6.44 9.74
C LEU A 47 2.95 5.79 11.12
N PRO A 48 1.90 5.63 11.94
CA PRO A 48 1.98 4.90 13.21
C PRO A 48 2.50 3.48 13.03
N ASP A 49 3.24 2.97 14.04
CA ASP A 49 3.85 1.64 14.01
C ASP A 49 2.84 0.51 13.76
N GLU A 50 1.59 0.69 14.22
CA GLU A 50 0.50 -0.26 13.99
C GLU A 50 0.07 -0.40 12.52
N PHE A 51 0.45 0.53 11.65
CA PHE A 51 0.13 0.50 10.22
C PHE A 51 1.39 0.28 9.35
N CYS A 52 2.58 0.23 9.94
CA CYS A 52 3.84 0.00 9.21
C CYS A 52 3.91 -1.38 8.54
N ASP A 53 3.08 -2.34 8.97
CA ASP A 53 2.99 -3.68 8.41
C ASP A 53 1.77 -3.89 7.51
N LEU A 54 1.09 -2.82 7.06
CA LEU A 54 -0.01 -2.93 6.11
C LEU A 54 0.43 -3.66 4.84
N THR A 55 -0.43 -4.56 4.34
CA THR A 55 -0.21 -5.18 3.04
C THR A 55 -0.67 -4.22 1.95
N TRP A 56 -0.09 -4.32 0.76
CA TRP A 56 -0.51 -3.47 -0.37
C TRP A 56 -1.98 -3.70 -0.75
N VAL A 57 -2.56 -4.89 -0.48
CA VAL A 57 -3.99 -5.13 -0.69
C VAL A 57 -4.84 -4.40 0.35
N GLU A 58 -4.40 -4.33 1.61
CA GLU A 58 -5.03 -3.49 2.64
C GLU A 58 -4.96 -2.00 2.27
N GLU A 59 -3.82 -1.54 1.74
CA GLU A 59 -3.68 -0.17 1.21
C GLU A 59 -4.63 0.08 0.04
N MET A 60 -4.74 -0.86 -0.91
CA MET A 60 -5.68 -0.77 -2.03
C MET A 60 -7.13 -0.75 -1.57
N ALA A 61 -7.48 -1.55 -0.56
CA ALA A 61 -8.82 -1.54 0.03
C ALA A 61 -9.18 -0.16 0.58
N CYS A 62 -8.19 0.59 1.06
CA CYS A 62 -8.37 1.94 1.62
C CYS A 62 -8.17 3.07 0.59
N ALA A 63 -7.82 2.78 -0.66
CA ALA A 63 -7.45 3.80 -1.63
C ALA A 63 -8.67 4.49 -2.27
N ILE A 64 -8.70 5.83 -2.19
CA ILE A 64 -9.71 6.66 -2.88
C ILE A 64 -9.56 6.58 -4.40
N TYR A 65 -8.33 6.75 -4.87
CA TYR A 65 -8.02 6.81 -6.30
C TYR A 65 -7.20 5.60 -6.72
N ARG A 66 -7.68 4.91 -7.75
CA ARG A 66 -7.02 3.72 -8.29
C ARG A 66 -6.90 3.89 -9.80
N SER A 67 -5.67 3.99 -10.27
CA SER A 67 -5.34 4.24 -11.68
C SER A 67 -4.52 3.12 -12.30
N THR A 68 -4.23 2.04 -11.57
CA THR A 68 -3.40 0.94 -12.07
C THR A 68 -4.06 -0.42 -11.86
N ALA A 69 -3.95 -1.26 -12.88
CA ALA A 69 -4.26 -2.68 -12.81
C ALA A 69 -2.94 -3.46 -12.67
N HIS A 70 -2.91 -4.42 -11.75
CA HIS A 70 -1.75 -5.25 -11.43
C HIS A 70 -1.95 -6.66 -11.98
N VAL A 71 -1.17 -7.03 -12.99
CA VAL A 71 -1.13 -8.39 -13.53
C VAL A 71 0.08 -9.10 -12.95
N THR A 72 -0.14 -10.07 -12.06
CA THR A 72 0.92 -10.88 -11.47
C THR A 72 0.92 -12.25 -12.11
N ARG A 73 2.04 -12.64 -12.71
CA ARG A 73 2.26 -14.03 -13.15
C ARG A 73 3.10 -14.72 -12.10
N LEU A 74 2.56 -15.81 -11.57
CA LEU A 74 3.27 -16.67 -10.63
C LEU A 74 3.55 -18.01 -11.28
N PHE A 75 4.82 -18.40 -11.26
CA PHE A 75 5.34 -19.67 -11.73
C PHE A 75 5.70 -20.53 -10.53
N SER A 76 5.27 -21.79 -10.59
CA SER A 76 5.67 -22.83 -9.63
C SER A 76 6.65 -23.79 -10.31
N PRO A 77 7.97 -23.61 -10.15
CA PRO A 77 8.93 -24.59 -10.65
C PRO A 77 8.90 -25.84 -9.76
N GLY A 78 8.33 -26.94 -10.23
CA GLY A 78 8.43 -28.20 -9.49
C GLY A 78 7.48 -29.31 -9.89
N ASP A 79 7.76 -30.47 -9.29
CA ASP A 79 6.97 -31.70 -9.30
C ASP A 79 5.54 -31.41 -8.81
N PRO A 80 4.47 -31.73 -9.57
CA PRO A 80 3.10 -31.40 -9.20
C PRO A 80 2.69 -31.93 -7.82
N ASP A 81 3.32 -32.98 -7.30
CA ASP A 81 3.01 -33.57 -6.00
C ASP A 81 3.81 -32.99 -4.82
N LYS A 82 4.80 -32.12 -5.07
CA LYS A 82 5.55 -31.45 -4.01
C LYS A 82 5.23 -29.96 -3.99
N GLN A 83 4.94 -29.47 -2.79
CA GLN A 83 4.68 -28.05 -2.56
C GLN A 83 5.92 -27.23 -2.94
N PRO A 84 5.84 -26.31 -3.91
CA PRO A 84 6.96 -25.43 -4.23
C PRO A 84 7.24 -24.56 -3.02
N ARG A 85 8.45 -24.66 -2.45
CA ARG A 85 8.88 -23.75 -1.37
C ARG A 85 9.15 -22.33 -1.86
N GLN A 86 9.16 -22.13 -3.17
CA GLN A 86 9.42 -20.85 -3.83
C GLN A 86 8.48 -20.72 -5.03
N LEU A 87 7.69 -19.65 -5.05
CA LEU A 87 7.03 -19.17 -6.27
C LEU A 87 7.91 -18.05 -6.84
N HIS A 88 8.19 -18.10 -8.13
CA HIS A 88 8.86 -17.00 -8.84
C HIS A 88 7.85 -16.33 -9.75
N GLY A 89 7.91 -15.02 -9.92
CA GLY A 89 6.94 -14.31 -10.72
C GLY A 89 7.32 -12.87 -11.01
N ASN A 90 6.49 -12.24 -11.84
CA ASN A 90 6.58 -10.82 -12.13
C ASN A 90 5.18 -10.18 -12.00
N THR A 91 5.16 -8.93 -11.54
CA THR A 91 3.97 -8.10 -11.52
C THR A 91 4.15 -6.95 -12.49
N CYS A 92 3.25 -6.84 -13.46
CA CYS A 92 3.15 -5.70 -14.37
C CYS A 92 2.02 -4.79 -13.88
N ALA A 93 2.32 -3.50 -13.69
CA ALA A 93 1.32 -2.48 -13.39
C ALA A 93 0.98 -1.72 -14.68
N HIS A 94 -0.29 -1.72 -15.08
CA HIS A 94 -0.79 -1.03 -16.25
C HIS A 94 -1.67 0.13 -15.82
N GLU A 95 -1.46 1.31 -16.41
CA GLU A 95 -2.35 2.45 -16.18
C GLU A 95 -3.73 2.15 -16.79
N MET A 96 -4.78 2.33 -15.99
CA MET A 96 -6.15 2.23 -16.44
C MET A 96 -6.60 3.61 -16.91
N ASN A 97 -7.19 3.69 -18.10
CA ASN A 97 -7.79 4.92 -18.64
C ASN A 97 -9.08 5.35 -17.91
N ILE A 98 -9.35 4.74 -16.75
CA ILE A 98 -10.50 4.99 -15.88
C ILE A 98 -9.93 5.21 -14.49
N ILE A 99 -10.08 6.44 -13.97
CA ILE A 99 -9.83 6.71 -12.56
C ILE A 99 -11.07 6.22 -11.80
N SER A 100 -10.99 5.03 -11.23
CA SER A 100 -12.02 4.59 -10.27
C SER A 100 -11.83 5.41 -9.00
N THR A 101 -12.76 6.33 -8.76
CA THR A 101 -12.81 7.11 -7.52
C THR A 101 -13.82 6.43 -6.60
N ALA A 102 -13.35 5.93 -5.46
CA ALA A 102 -14.24 5.39 -4.45
C ALA A 102 -15.08 6.51 -3.86
N ASN A 103 -16.38 6.27 -3.70
CA ASN A 103 -17.27 7.14 -2.92
C ASN A 103 -17.54 6.55 -1.52
N ILE A 104 -17.33 5.25 -1.36
CA ILE A 104 -17.49 4.47 -0.13
C ILE A 104 -16.23 3.63 0.06
N LEU A 105 -15.73 3.55 1.30
CA LEU A 105 -14.60 2.70 1.68
C LEU A 105 -14.97 1.73 2.83
N PRO A 106 -14.25 0.60 3.01
CA PRO A 106 -13.23 0.08 2.10
C PRO A 106 -13.81 -0.30 0.74
N CYS A 107 -12.95 -0.40 -0.28
CA CYS A 107 -13.36 -0.95 -1.58
C CYS A 107 -13.85 -2.39 -1.39
N THR A 108 -14.76 -2.87 -2.24
CA THR A 108 -15.20 -4.27 -2.13
C THR A 108 -14.08 -5.21 -2.61
N PRO A 109 -14.02 -6.47 -2.12
CA PRO A 109 -13.10 -7.46 -2.67
C PRO A 109 -13.28 -7.67 -4.19
N ALA A 110 -14.53 -7.55 -4.68
CA ALA A 110 -14.85 -7.65 -6.09
C ALA A 110 -14.21 -6.51 -6.92
N ASP A 111 -14.27 -5.27 -6.42
CA ASP A 111 -13.59 -4.14 -7.06
C ASP A 111 -12.08 -4.37 -7.11
N LEU A 112 -11.50 -4.86 -6.01
CA LEU A 112 -10.06 -5.16 -5.94
C LEU A 112 -9.65 -6.24 -6.95
N ASN A 113 -10.42 -7.32 -7.08
CA ASN A 113 -10.18 -8.35 -8.08
C ASN A 113 -10.29 -7.82 -9.52
N GLY A 114 -11.12 -6.80 -9.76
CA GLY A 114 -11.18 -6.13 -11.07
C GLY A 114 -9.89 -5.43 -11.47
N MET A 115 -9.01 -5.12 -10.51
CA MET A 115 -7.72 -4.47 -10.75
C MET A 115 -6.54 -5.41 -10.54
N ILE A 116 -6.71 -6.48 -9.78
CA ILE A 116 -5.68 -7.45 -9.47
C ILE A 116 -5.95 -8.71 -10.28
N LEU A 117 -5.16 -8.93 -11.33
CA LEU A 117 -5.18 -10.16 -12.09
C LEU A 117 -4.03 -11.05 -11.65
N LEU A 118 -4.35 -12.22 -11.10
CA LEU A 118 -3.38 -13.24 -10.75
C LEU A 118 -3.42 -14.39 -11.76
N VAL A 119 -2.35 -14.54 -12.54
CA VAL A 119 -2.20 -15.63 -13.50
C VAL A 119 -1.25 -16.66 -12.90
N PHE A 120 -1.80 -17.77 -12.42
CA PHE A 120 -1.00 -18.88 -11.91
C PHE A 120 -0.68 -19.86 -13.03
N ILE A 121 0.60 -20.04 -13.32
CA ILE A 121 1.08 -20.94 -14.37
C ILE A 121 1.65 -22.19 -13.70
N SER A 122 0.81 -23.23 -13.61
CA SER A 122 1.13 -24.51 -12.97
C SER A 122 0.25 -25.65 -13.52
N PRO A 123 0.71 -26.92 -13.48
CA PRO A 123 -0.13 -28.07 -13.79
C PRO A 123 -1.32 -28.28 -12.84
N LYS A 124 -1.28 -27.69 -11.63
CA LYS A 124 -2.35 -27.77 -10.62
C LYS A 124 -3.02 -26.41 -10.42
N ALA A 125 -4.29 -26.44 -10.03
CA ALA A 125 -5.05 -25.26 -9.65
C ALA A 125 -4.34 -24.44 -8.56
N PHE A 126 -4.49 -23.13 -8.65
CA PHE A 126 -3.93 -22.20 -7.68
C PHE A 126 -4.64 -22.33 -6.33
N ASP A 127 -3.86 -22.31 -5.25
CA ASP A 127 -4.37 -22.26 -3.89
C ASP A 127 -4.02 -20.88 -3.30
N PRO A 128 -5.00 -19.98 -3.14
CA PRO A 128 -4.80 -18.64 -2.59
C PRO A 128 -4.11 -18.62 -1.22
N ALA A 129 -4.30 -19.67 -0.41
CA ALA A 129 -3.63 -19.78 0.89
C ALA A 129 -2.11 -19.92 0.74
N LYS A 130 -1.62 -20.31 -0.44
CA LYS A 130 -0.19 -20.45 -0.76
C LYS A 130 0.43 -19.16 -1.31
N SER A 131 -0.33 -18.09 -1.46
CA SER A 131 0.17 -16.79 -1.90
C SER A 131 0.99 -16.03 -0.84
N GLY A 132 1.05 -16.56 0.38
CA GLY A 132 1.77 -15.97 1.49
C GLY A 132 1.19 -14.61 1.88
N THR A 133 2.06 -13.62 2.07
CA THR A 133 1.66 -12.26 2.42
C THR A 133 1.25 -11.41 1.22
N LEU A 134 1.45 -11.90 -0.01
CA LEU A 134 1.28 -11.08 -1.21
C LEU A 134 -0.18 -10.66 -1.39
N TYR A 135 -1.16 -11.51 -1.17
CA TYR A 135 -2.58 -11.14 -1.26
C TYR A 135 -3.31 -11.25 0.08
N ARG A 136 -2.55 -11.19 1.18
CA ARG A 136 -3.10 -11.27 2.52
C ARG A 136 -3.83 -9.97 2.87
N VAL A 137 -4.97 -10.11 3.52
CA VAL A 137 -5.80 -9.02 4.01
C VAL A 137 -6.25 -9.34 5.43
N ARG A 138 -6.13 -8.36 6.33
CA ARG A 138 -6.60 -8.42 7.71
C ARG A 138 -7.65 -7.36 7.95
N LYS A 139 -8.87 -7.79 8.27
CA LYS A 139 -9.98 -6.90 8.61
C LYS A 139 -9.63 -5.95 9.76
N CYS A 140 -8.89 -6.45 10.75
CA CYS A 140 -8.46 -5.69 11.91
C CYS A 140 -7.49 -4.53 11.59
N LYS A 141 -6.91 -4.49 10.38
CA LYS A 141 -6.05 -3.39 9.93
C LYS A 141 -6.81 -2.35 9.11
N ILE A 142 -7.70 -2.80 8.22
CA ILE A 142 -8.44 -1.92 7.30
C ILE A 142 -9.24 -0.86 8.06
N TRP A 143 -10.08 -1.28 9.00
CA TRP A 143 -11.01 -0.35 9.65
C TRP A 143 -10.31 0.70 10.53
N PRO A 144 -9.37 0.33 11.43
CA PRO A 144 -8.62 1.33 12.19
C PRO A 144 -7.81 2.25 11.29
N PHE A 145 -7.27 1.75 10.17
CA PHE A 145 -6.52 2.57 9.24
C PHE A 145 -7.42 3.60 8.54
N LEU A 146 -8.62 3.23 8.08
CA LEU A 146 -9.60 4.17 7.54
C LEU A 146 -10.00 5.25 8.54
N VAL A 147 -10.26 4.86 9.78
CA VAL A 147 -10.58 5.79 10.87
C VAL A 147 -9.39 6.73 11.11
N TRP A 148 -8.17 6.22 11.15
CA TRP A 148 -6.96 7.05 11.29
C TRP A 148 -6.81 8.04 10.12
N LEU A 149 -7.00 7.58 8.89
CA LEU A 149 -6.94 8.41 7.67
C LEU A 149 -7.97 9.55 7.71
N LYS A 150 -9.19 9.29 8.19
CA LYS A 150 -10.23 10.32 8.32
C LYS A 150 -9.83 11.48 9.23
N HIS A 151 -9.04 11.22 10.26
CA HIS A 151 -8.57 12.24 11.20
C HIS A 151 -7.28 12.95 10.74
N HIS A 152 -6.45 12.29 9.93
CA HIS A 152 -5.10 12.79 9.59
C HIS A 152 -4.93 13.20 8.12
N ASN A 153 -5.86 12.82 7.24
CA ASN A 153 -5.81 13.11 5.82
C ASN A 153 -7.11 13.76 5.34
N ARG A 154 -6.99 15.02 4.89
CA ARG A 154 -8.11 15.85 4.41
C ARG A 154 -8.88 15.23 3.24
N LEU A 155 -8.25 14.33 2.47
CA LEU A 155 -8.93 13.61 1.39
C LEU A 155 -9.99 12.63 1.91
N TYR A 156 -9.84 12.14 3.15
CA TYR A 156 -10.73 11.15 3.78
C TYR A 156 -11.74 11.78 4.74
N GLU A 157 -11.65 13.08 5.01
CA GLU A 157 -12.47 13.80 6.00
C GLU A 157 -13.98 13.60 5.77
N ASN A 158 -14.42 13.68 4.51
CA ASN A 158 -15.82 13.53 4.11
C ASN A 158 -16.14 12.16 3.50
N MET A 159 -15.25 11.18 3.66
CA MET A 159 -15.43 9.85 3.09
C MET A 159 -16.45 9.05 3.91
N GLU A 160 -17.34 8.35 3.21
CA GLU A 160 -18.26 7.39 3.84
C GLU A 160 -17.59 6.03 4.00
N PHE A 161 -17.77 5.43 5.18
CA PHE A 161 -17.25 4.09 5.47
C PHE A 161 -18.40 3.12 5.72
N ASP A 162 -18.38 1.99 5.02
CA ASP A 162 -19.42 0.96 5.10
C ASP A 162 -18.90 -0.31 5.79
N GLN A 163 -19.50 -0.61 6.94
CA GLN A 163 -19.20 -1.79 7.72
C GLN A 163 -19.62 -3.08 6.99
N ALA A 164 -20.71 -3.06 6.22
CA ALA A 164 -21.16 -4.23 5.47
C ALA A 164 -20.14 -4.62 4.39
N VAL A 165 -19.44 -3.65 3.79
CA VAL A 165 -18.34 -3.91 2.86
C VAL A 165 -17.12 -4.46 3.59
N LEU A 166 -16.80 -3.94 4.78
CA LEU A 166 -15.73 -4.50 5.61
C LEU A 166 -15.97 -5.98 5.94
N ASP A 167 -17.22 -6.36 6.21
CA ASP A 167 -17.60 -7.73 6.57
C ASP A 167 -17.41 -8.74 5.42
N LEU A 168 -17.24 -8.27 4.18
CA LEU A 168 -16.87 -9.11 3.04
C LEU A 168 -15.43 -9.62 3.12
N TYR A 169 -14.57 -8.98 3.92
CA TYR A 169 -13.19 -9.39 4.12
C TYR A 169 -13.07 -10.48 5.19
N PRO A 170 -12.08 -11.40 5.08
CA PRO A 170 -11.77 -12.32 6.16
C PRO A 170 -11.11 -11.57 7.32
N ASP A 171 -11.21 -12.13 8.53
CA ASP A 171 -10.53 -11.54 9.70
C ASP A 171 -9.01 -11.49 9.49
N ASP A 172 -8.45 -12.58 8.94
CA ASP A 172 -7.08 -12.68 8.44
C ASP A 172 -7.02 -13.81 7.37
N GLY A 173 -6.68 -13.47 6.13
CA GLY A 173 -6.64 -14.46 5.05
C GLY A 173 -6.28 -13.87 3.70
N SER A 174 -6.43 -14.66 2.64
CA SER A 174 -6.27 -14.16 1.26
C SER A 174 -7.47 -13.31 0.83
N LEU A 175 -7.25 -12.37 -0.08
CA LEU A 175 -8.32 -11.61 -0.74
C LEU A 175 -9.40 -12.56 -1.31
N PRO A 176 -10.68 -12.41 -0.93
CA PRO A 176 -11.77 -13.23 -1.46
C PRO A 176 -11.89 -13.10 -2.98
N GLY A 177 -12.15 -14.20 -3.69
CA GLY A 177 -12.33 -14.23 -5.16
C GLY A 177 -11.05 -14.34 -5.98
N LEU A 178 -9.87 -14.34 -5.35
CA LEU A 178 -8.58 -14.40 -6.05
C LEU A 178 -8.37 -15.67 -6.90
N ALA A 179 -8.98 -16.80 -6.53
CA ALA A 179 -8.86 -18.08 -7.26
C ALA A 179 -9.84 -18.19 -8.44
N GLU A 180 -10.89 -17.39 -8.45
CA GLU A 180 -11.97 -17.46 -9.45
C GLU A 180 -11.65 -16.61 -10.69
N ALA A 181 -10.62 -15.76 -10.61
CA ALA A 181 -10.13 -14.90 -11.69
C ALA A 181 -9.14 -15.60 -12.65
N THR A 182 -9.02 -16.93 -12.58
CA THR A 182 -8.08 -17.72 -13.40
C THR A 182 -8.70 -18.24 -14.69
#